data_AF-A0A314Y528-F1
#
_entry.id   AF-A0A314Y528-F1
#
_cell.length_a   1.000
_cell.length_b   1.000
_cell.length_c   1.000
_cell.angle_alpha   90.00
_cell.angle_beta   90.00
_cell.angle_gamma   90.00
#
_symmetry.space_group_name_H-M   'P 1'
#
loop_
_entity.id
_entity.type
_entity.pdbx_description
1 polymer ?
#
loop_
_entity_poly.entity_id
_entity_poly.type
_entity_poly.pdbx_seq_one_letter_code
_entity_poly.pdbx_strand_id
1 'polypeptide(L)'
;MDMRIYSFRSQVDFKQDLDTQGSSILVTTRSEKVAKIVQTLPICNLGKLSDDQCWLILKNRAFLDDSAPLTKDQERIGRDIAKKCAGLPLLAKEKIV
;
A
#
# COMPACT_ATOMS: atom_id res chain seq x y z
N MET A 1 -1.90 10.20 -0.71
CA MET A 1 -0.69 9.45 -0.34
C MET A 1 -0.10 8.90 -1.61
N ASP A 2 0.75 9.67 -2.29
CA ASP A 2 1.43 9.25 -3.51
C ASP A 2 2.66 8.41 -3.17
N MET A 3 2.45 7.22 -2.61
CA MET A 3 3.53 6.25 -2.49
C MET A 3 3.60 5.51 -3.82
N ARG A 4 4.71 5.63 -4.55
CA ARG A 4 4.89 4.91 -5.83
C ARG A 4 5.97 3.86 -5.63
N ILE A 5 5.71 2.66 -6.17
CA ILE A 5 6.59 1.49 -6.06
C ILE A 5 7.21 1.21 -7.43
N TYR A 6 8.51 0.94 -7.47
CA TYR A 6 9.27 0.66 -8.69
C TYR A 6 10.13 -0.57 -8.50
N SER A 7 10.13 -1.48 -9.47
CA SER A 7 11.14 -2.54 -9.53
C SER A 7 12.32 -2.05 -10.37
N PHE A 8 13.50 -2.04 -9.75
CA PHE A 8 14.79 -1.84 -10.39
C PHE A 8 15.44 -3.20 -10.59
N ARG A 9 15.59 -3.62 -11.85
CA ARG A 9 16.50 -4.70 -12.20
C ARG A 9 17.87 -4.06 -12.42
N SER A 10 18.85 -4.44 -11.60
CA SER A 10 20.21 -3.91 -11.73
C SER A 10 20.83 -4.36 -13.06
N GLN A 11 21.19 -3.40 -13.92
CA GLN A 11 22.32 -3.54 -14.83
C GLN A 11 23.53 -2.92 -14.12
N VAL A 12 24.13 -3.68 -13.21
CA VAL A 12 25.58 -3.67 -13.12
C VAL A 12 26.05 -4.46 -14.34
N ASP A 13 26.93 -3.90 -15.17
CA ASP A 13 27.61 -4.64 -16.23
C ASP A 13 28.52 -5.70 -15.61
N PHE A 14 27.93 -6.75 -15.06
CA PHE A 14 28.55 -8.06 -15.05
C PHE A 14 28.03 -8.75 -16.29
N LYS A 15 28.87 -8.82 -17.32
CA LYS A 15 28.81 -9.90 -18.30
C LYS A 15 28.53 -11.18 -17.51
N GLN A 16 27.43 -11.88 -17.79
CA GLN A 16 27.49 -13.24 -18.30
C GLN A 16 26.11 -13.93 -18.37
N ASP A 17 25.87 -14.50 -19.55
CA ASP A 17 25.07 -15.67 -19.90
C ASP A 17 23.61 -15.82 -19.44
N LEU A 18 22.79 -16.20 -20.43
CA LEU A 18 21.48 -16.81 -20.28
C LEU A 18 21.59 -17.92 -19.21
N ASP A 19 20.84 -17.78 -18.10
CA ASP A 19 20.67 -18.75 -16.99
C ASP A 19 21.35 -18.45 -15.63
N THR A 20 21.14 -17.24 -15.08
CA THR A 20 21.43 -16.96 -13.65
C THR A 20 20.28 -16.25 -12.95
N GLN A 21 19.89 -16.75 -11.78
CA GLN A 21 18.83 -16.21 -10.91
C GLN A 21 19.25 -14.83 -10.35
N GLY A 22 19.03 -13.77 -11.12
CA GLY A 22 19.43 -12.41 -10.77
C GLY A 22 18.59 -11.77 -9.64
N SER A 23 19.21 -10.89 -8.86
CA SER A 23 18.55 -10.09 -7.81
C SER A 23 17.75 -8.91 -8.38
N SER A 24 16.58 -8.64 -7.79
CA SER A 24 15.74 -7.47 -8.10
C SER A 24 15.69 -6.49 -6.92
N ILE A 25 15.85 -5.19 -7.18
CA ILE A 25 15.74 -4.12 -6.19
C ILE A 25 14.35 -3.48 -6.32
N LEU A 26 13.72 -3.10 -5.20
CA LEU A 26 12.46 -2.35 -5.21
C LEU A 26 12.67 -0.97 -4.60
N VAL A 27 12.46 0.08 -5.40
CA VAL A 27 12.57 1.47 -4.98
C VAL A 27 11.17 2.01 -4.70
N THR A 28 10.99 2.76 -3.61
CA THR A 28 9.74 3.50 -3.35
C THR A 28 10.07 4.98 -3.17
N THR A 29 9.29 5.86 -3.80
CA THR A 29 9.50 7.31 -3.65
C THR A 29 8.18 8.06 -3.79
N ARG A 30 8.09 9.20 -3.09
CA ARG A 30 7.00 10.18 -3.25
C ARG A 30 7.28 11.23 -4.33
N SER A 31 8.50 11.27 -4.87
CA SER A 31 8.91 12.24 -5.88
C SER A 31 8.80 11.67 -7.28
N GLU A 32 7.94 12.26 -8.10
CA GLU A 32 7.83 11.93 -9.52
C GLU A 32 9.13 12.20 -10.29
N LYS A 33 9.85 13.26 -9.92
CA LYS A 33 11.12 13.59 -10.55
C LYS A 33 12.14 12.48 -10.31
N VAL A 34 12.25 12.03 -9.05
CA VAL A 34 13.15 10.92 -8.69
C VAL A 34 12.73 9.66 -9.45
N ALA A 35 11.43 9.35 -9.46
CA ALA A 35 10.89 8.21 -10.18
C ALA A 35 11.27 8.18 -11.67
N LYS A 36 11.14 9.32 -12.38
CA LYS A 36 11.52 9.43 -13.79
C LYS A 36 13.02 9.25 -14.01
N ILE A 37 13.85 9.72 -13.08
CA ILE A 37 15.31 9.58 -13.18
C ILE A 37 15.74 8.12 -13.05
N VAL A 38 15.11 7.35 -12.15
CA VAL A 38 15.48 5.93 -11.90
C VAL A 38 14.66 4.93 -12.74
N GLN A 39 13.84 5.40 -13.67
CA GLN A 39 12.87 4.55 -14.36
C GLN A 39 13.55 3.60 -15.37
N THR A 40 13.53 2.30 -15.07
CA THR A 40 13.94 1.23 -16.01
C THR A 40 12.78 0.34 -16.47
N LEU A 41 11.64 0.39 -15.75
CA LEU A 41 10.39 -0.32 -16.04
C LEU A 41 9.18 0.63 -15.91
N PRO A 42 7.98 0.23 -16.37
CA PRO A 42 6.76 1.02 -16.17
C PRO A 42 6.50 1.35 -14.69
N ILE A 43 5.97 2.56 -14.45
CA ILE A 43 5.69 3.09 -13.10
C ILE A 43 4.41 2.48 -12.53
N CYS A 44 4.48 1.91 -11.33
CA CYS A 44 3.29 1.50 -10.57
C CYS A 44 2.84 2.63 -9.64
N ASN A 45 1.75 3.29 -9.99
CA ASN A 45 1.10 4.27 -9.13
C ASN A 45 0.20 3.55 -8.13
N LEU A 46 0.49 3.65 -6.82
CA LEU A 46 -0.47 3.22 -5.82
C LEU A 46 -1.59 4.24 -5.75
N GLY A 47 -2.79 3.80 -6.12
CA GLY A 47 -4.01 4.58 -5.95
C GLY A 47 -4.39 4.72 -4.47
N LYS A 48 -5.42 5.54 -4.24
CA LYS A 48 -6.11 5.57 -2.95
C LYS A 48 -6.91 4.28 -2.76
N LEU A 49 -7.08 3.86 -1.52
CA LEU A 49 -8.02 2.81 -1.17
C LEU A 49 -9.46 3.31 -1.33
N SER A 50 -10.40 2.42 -1.65
CA SER A 50 -11.82 2.73 -1.53
C SER A 50 -12.24 2.74 -0.05
N ASP A 51 -13.38 3.37 0.25
CA ASP A 51 -13.92 3.42 1.61
C ASP A 51 -14.16 2.01 2.18
N ASP A 52 -14.57 1.05 1.36
CA ASP A 52 -14.73 -0.35 1.77
C ASP A 52 -13.40 -1.03 2.11
N GLN A 53 -12.34 -0.74 1.36
CA GLN A 53 -11.00 -1.24 1.67
C GLN A 53 -10.45 -0.61 2.95
N CYS A 54 -10.68 0.68 3.16
CA CYS A 54 -10.38 1.34 4.44
C CYS A 54 -11.16 0.72 5.60
N TRP A 55 -12.44 0.42 5.41
CA TRP A 55 -13.28 -0.24 6.40
C TRP A 55 -12.74 -1.64 6.75
N LEU A 56 -12.35 -2.43 5.76
CA LEU A 56 -11.79 -3.77 5.99
C LEU A 56 -10.52 -3.72 6.86
N ILE A 57 -9.61 -2.78 6.56
CA ILE A 57 -8.37 -2.59 7.34
C ILE A 57 -8.70 -2.18 8.79
N LEU A 58 -9.62 -1.22 8.96
CA LEU A 58 -10.06 -0.75 10.26
C LEU A 58 -10.72 -1.88 11.07
N LYS A 59 -11.62 -2.63 10.44
CA LYS A 59 -12.31 -3.76 11.05
C LYS A 59 -11.31 -4.81 11.53
N ASN A 60 -10.38 -5.22 10.68
CA ASN A 60 -9.37 -6.22 11.02
C ASN A 60 -8.44 -5.76 12.16
N ARG A 61 -8.20 -4.45 12.29
CA ARG A 61 -7.32 -3.90 13.33
C ARG A 61 -8.04 -3.68 14.66
N ALA A 62 -9.27 -3.19 14.63
CA ALA A 62 -10.07 -2.91 15.83
C ALA A 62 -10.67 -4.19 16.44
N PHE A 63 -10.95 -5.19 15.59
CA PHE A 63 -11.62 -6.43 15.98
C PHE A 63 -10.75 -7.62 15.57
N LEU A 64 -9.57 -7.72 16.21
CA LEU A 64 -8.57 -8.76 15.94
C LEU A 64 -9.08 -10.19 16.15
N ASP A 65 -10.06 -10.36 17.05
CA ASP A 65 -10.79 -11.60 17.24
C ASP A 65 -12.21 -11.43 16.69
N ASP A 66 -12.60 -12.25 15.73
CA ASP A 66 -13.98 -12.44 15.25
C ASP A 66 -14.93 -13.02 16.34
N SER A 67 -14.52 -12.98 17.62
CA SER A 67 -15.21 -13.63 18.74
C SER A 67 -16.51 -12.93 19.13
N ALA A 68 -16.66 -11.64 18.79
CA ALA A 68 -17.89 -10.90 19.01
C ALA A 68 -18.41 -10.28 17.70
N PRO A 69 -19.65 -10.61 17.27
CA PRO A 69 -20.26 -9.94 16.14
C PRO A 69 -20.42 -8.44 16.43
N LEU A 70 -20.09 -7.61 15.44
CA LEU A 70 -20.26 -6.17 15.53
C LEU A 70 -21.74 -5.81 15.70
N THR A 71 -22.00 -4.90 16.63
CA THR A 71 -23.32 -4.24 16.68
C THR A 71 -23.49 -3.36 15.45
N LYS A 72 -24.75 -3.12 15.05
CA LYS A 72 -25.08 -2.24 13.91
C LYS A 72 -24.49 -0.83 14.07
N ASP A 73 -24.43 -0.31 15.29
CA ASP A 73 -23.86 1.00 15.57
C ASP A 73 -22.33 1.03 15.44
N GLN A 74 -21.62 -0.02 15.90
CA GLN A 74 -20.18 -0.13 15.71
C GLN A 74 -19.79 -0.21 14.24
N GLU A 75 -20.54 -0.98 13.45
CA GLU A 75 -20.31 -1.04 12.00
C GLU A 75 -20.57 0.31 11.32
N ARG A 76 -21.67 1.00 11.69
CA ARG A 76 -21.98 2.34 11.16
C ARG A 76 -20.87 3.33 11.47
N ILE A 77 -20.44 3.43 12.72
CA ILE A 77 -19.37 4.33 13.16
C ILE A 77 -18.06 4.00 12.44
N GLY A 78 -17.72 2.72 12.36
CA GLY A 78 -16.51 2.27 11.69
C GLY A 78 -16.47 2.62 10.20
N ARG A 79 -17.61 2.51 9.50
CA ARG A 79 -17.74 2.94 8.10
C ARG A 79 -17.66 4.45 7.94
N ASP A 80 -18.20 5.23 8.86
CA ASP A 80 -18.06 6.69 8.83
C ASP A 80 -16.62 7.14 9.08
N ILE A 81 -15.87 6.41 9.91
CA ILE A 81 -14.43 6.63 10.08
C ILE A 81 -13.66 6.24 8.80
N ALA A 82 -14.02 5.13 8.17
CA ALA A 82 -13.40 4.69 6.92
C ALA A 82 -13.52 5.74 5.80
N LYS A 83 -14.69 6.38 5.66
CA LYS A 83 -14.90 7.51 4.73
C LYS A 83 -13.99 8.69 5.04
N LYS A 84 -13.78 8.99 6.33
CA LYS A 84 -12.89 10.07 6.78
C LYS A 84 -11.41 9.76 6.53
N CYS A 85 -11.03 8.50 6.35
CA CYS A 85 -9.66 8.13 5.97
C CYS A 85 -9.30 8.58 4.55
N ALA A 86 -10.28 8.92 3.69
CA ALA A 86 -10.06 9.43 2.33
C ALA A 86 -9.13 8.53 1.48
N GLY A 87 -9.19 7.21 1.70
CA GLY A 87 -8.39 6.22 0.99
C GLY A 87 -6.91 6.20 1.37
N LEU A 88 -6.53 6.81 2.50
CA LEU A 88 -5.16 6.90 2.99
C LEU A 88 -4.84 5.70 3.90
N PRO A 89 -3.99 4.74 3.46
CA PRO A 89 -3.71 3.53 4.23
C PRO A 89 -3.15 3.82 5.62
N LEU A 90 -2.35 4.87 5.77
CA LEU A 90 -1.78 5.24 7.07
C LEU A 90 -2.87 5.61 8.08
N LEU A 91 -3.93 6.32 7.66
CA LEU A 91 -5.03 6.69 8.56
C LEU A 91 -5.92 5.50 8.93
N ALA A 92 -6.16 4.59 7.98
CA ALA A 92 -6.89 3.36 8.23
C ALA A 92 -6.12 2.39 9.15
N LYS A 93 -4.80 2.57 9.26
CA LYS A 93 -3.91 1.76 10.09
C LYS A 93 -3.61 2.39 11.45
N GLU A 94 -4.19 3.51 11.87
CA GLU A 94 -4.00 3.97 13.25
C GLU A 94 -4.89 3.18 14.23
N LYS A 95 -4.42 2.94 15.46
CA LYS A 95 -5.30 2.36 16.49
C LYS A 95 -6.32 3.45 16.85
N ILE A 96 -7.59 3.20 16.59
CA ILE A 96 -8.66 4.03 17.16
C ILE A 96 -8.65 3.74 18.66
N VAL A 97 -8.37 4.78 19.45
CA VAL A 97 -8.24 4.76 20.90
C VAL A 97 -9.54 4.30 21.55
#